data_AF-A0A6A6KGX0-F1
#
_entry.id   AF-A0A6A6KGX0-F1
#
_cell.length_a   1.000
_cell.length_b   1.000
_cell.length_c   1.000
_cell.angle_alpha   90.00
_cell.angle_beta   90.00
_cell.angle_gamma   90.00
#
_symmetry.space_group_name_H-M   'P 1'
#
loop_
_entity.id
_entity.type
_entity.pdbx_description
1 polymer ?
#
loop_
_entity_poly.entity_id
_entity_poly.type
_entity_poly.pdbx_seq_one_letter_code
_entity_poly.pdbx_strand_id
1 'polypeptide(L)'
;MRFLGFARKWENRKKAFGGGDGITVWSDCGCESCVSWMKDGGGQNLHVVVKEPSTGDPTTANENCCGDLAENVIFLHGFLSSSSFWTETVFPNLSEPVKRNYRLFAVDLLGFGRSPKPKDCFYTLTDHLE
;
A
#
# COMPACT_ATOMS: atom_id res chain seq x y z
N MET A 1 23.51 20.04 9.61
CA MET A 1 22.37 19.10 9.76
C MET A 1 21.06 19.89 9.69
N ARG A 2 20.16 19.60 8.75
CA ARG A 2 18.81 20.17 8.71
C ARG A 2 17.81 19.02 8.92
N PHE A 3 17.13 19.03 10.06
CA PHE A 3 15.99 18.15 10.33
C PHE A 3 14.81 18.64 9.49
N LEU A 4 14.39 17.86 8.49
CA LEU A 4 13.10 18.05 7.83
C LEU A 4 12.00 17.55 8.77
N GLY A 5 11.61 18.38 9.73
CA GLY A 5 10.42 18.16 10.54
C GLY A 5 9.18 18.39 9.69
N PHE A 6 8.51 17.31 9.29
CA PHE A 6 7.15 17.41 8.77
C PHE A 6 6.20 17.70 9.93
N ALA A 7 5.91 18.98 10.15
CA ALA A 7 4.79 19.39 10.98
C ALA A 7 3.48 18.95 10.29
N ARG A 8 2.92 17.80 10.69
CA ARG A 8 1.51 17.48 10.38
C ARG A 8 0.68 18.52 11.11
N LYS A 9 0.20 19.52 10.38
CA LYS A 9 -0.82 20.47 10.85
C LYS A 9 -2.07 19.65 11.19
N TRP A 10 -2.22 19.28 12.46
CA TRP A 10 -3.43 18.67 12.99
C TRP A 10 -4.51 19.75 13.05
N GLU A 11 -5.13 20.02 11.90
CA GLU A 11 -6.34 20.83 11.87
C GLU A 11 -7.49 19.98 12.40
N ASN A 12 -7.94 20.36 13.59
CA ASN A 12 -9.04 19.77 14.33
C ASN A 12 -10.37 20.05 13.60
N ARG A 13 -10.58 19.45 12.42
CA ARG A 13 -11.91 19.42 11.80
C ARG A 13 -12.73 18.37 12.52
N LYS A 14 -13.43 18.79 13.57
CA LYS A 14 -14.68 18.16 14.01
C LYS A 14 -15.65 18.20 12.84
N LYS A 15 -15.51 17.27 11.89
CA LYS A 15 -16.61 16.93 10.99
C LYS A 15 -17.61 16.17 11.85
N ALA A 16 -18.79 16.77 11.98
CA ALA A 16 -19.93 16.15 12.59
C ALA A 16 -20.09 14.72 12.03
N PHE A 17 -20.30 13.77 12.94
CA PHE A 17 -20.78 12.43 12.62
C PHE A 17 -22.14 12.59 11.93
N GLY A 18 -22.11 12.66 10.60
CA GLY A 18 -23.28 12.75 9.75
C GLY A 18 -23.52 11.40 9.10
N GLY A 19 -24.53 10.69 9.61
CA GLY A 19 -25.38 9.78 8.84
C GLY A 19 -24.72 8.56 8.21
N GLY A 20 -24.64 7.49 9.00
CA GLY A 20 -24.41 6.14 8.51
C GLY A 20 -24.08 5.23 9.68
N ASP A 21 -24.95 4.27 9.95
CA ASP A 21 -24.76 3.17 10.91
C ASP A 21 -23.64 2.24 10.42
N GLY A 22 -22.42 2.77 10.37
CA GLY A 22 -21.24 2.16 9.76
C GLY A 22 -20.18 1.93 10.82
N ILE A 23 -19.82 0.67 11.00
CA ILE A 23 -18.83 0.17 11.97
C ILE A 23 -17.53 0.99 11.83
N THR A 24 -17.24 1.84 12.81
CA THR A 24 -15.95 2.55 12.89
C THR A 24 -14.90 1.58 13.40
N VAL A 25 -14.13 0.97 12.51
CA VAL A 25 -12.95 0.17 12.89
C VAL A 25 -11.92 1.10 13.53
N TRP A 26 -11.37 0.74 14.69
CA TRP A 26 -10.51 1.63 15.49
C TRP A 26 -9.30 2.17 14.70
N SER A 27 -8.70 1.37 13.82
CA SER A 27 -7.56 1.82 13.01
C SER A 27 -7.89 2.87 11.94
N ASP A 28 -9.18 3.04 11.59
CA ASP A 28 -9.58 3.92 10.49
C ASP A 28 -9.96 5.30 11.00
N CYS A 29 -9.27 6.33 10.52
CA CYS A 29 -9.55 7.73 10.85
C CYS A 29 -10.79 8.32 10.12
N GLY A 30 -11.54 7.48 9.39
CA GLY A 30 -12.73 7.88 8.63
C GLY A 30 -12.44 8.64 7.32
N CYS A 31 -11.16 8.85 6.96
CA CYS A 31 -10.84 9.47 5.67
C CYS A 31 -11.12 8.52 4.49
N GLU A 32 -11.31 9.08 3.29
CA GLU A 32 -11.63 8.31 2.09
C GLU A 32 -10.68 7.15 1.81
N SER A 33 -9.37 7.34 2.06
CA SER A 33 -8.38 6.28 1.88
C SER A 33 -8.59 5.12 2.86
N CYS A 34 -8.75 5.43 4.16
CA CYS A 34 -8.91 4.42 5.22
C CYS A 34 -10.20 3.62 5.10
N VAL A 35 -11.29 4.21 4.59
CA VAL A 35 -12.58 3.53 4.43
C VAL A 35 -12.83 3.02 3.00
N SER A 36 -11.85 3.15 2.10
CA SER A 36 -12.03 2.79 0.69
C SER A 36 -12.38 1.31 0.49
N TRP A 37 -11.86 0.42 1.35
CA TRP A 37 -12.15 -1.02 1.34
C TRP A 37 -13.62 -1.37 1.62
N MET A 38 -14.40 -0.45 2.21
CA MET A 38 -15.82 -0.67 2.51
C MET A 38 -16.73 -0.36 1.31
N LYS A 39 -16.24 0.40 0.32
CA LYS A 39 -17.09 0.92 -0.77
C LYS A 39 -17.55 -0.18 -1.75
N ASP A 40 -16.78 -1.24 -1.89
CA ASP A 40 -17.03 -2.32 -2.87
C ASP A 40 -17.67 -3.56 -2.23
N GLY A 41 -18.60 -3.37 -1.30
CA GLY A 41 -19.34 -4.48 -0.66
C GLY A 41 -18.52 -5.34 0.29
N GLY A 42 -17.40 -4.82 0.81
CA GLY A 42 -16.51 -5.56 1.70
C GLY A 42 -15.73 -6.66 0.98
N GLY A 43 -15.27 -6.37 -0.25
CA GLY A 43 -14.46 -7.28 -1.05
C GLY A 43 -13.28 -7.84 -0.23
N GLN A 44 -13.07 -9.15 -0.31
CA GLN A 44 -12.03 -9.90 0.43
C GLN A 44 -10.61 -9.66 -0.12
N ASN A 45 -10.47 -8.77 -1.10
CA ASN A 45 -9.21 -8.58 -1.80
C ASN A 45 -8.29 -7.65 -1.02
N LEU A 46 -7.01 -8.02 -0.95
CA LEU A 46 -5.98 -7.19 -0.37
C LEU A 46 -5.63 -6.00 -1.28
N HIS A 47 -5.32 -4.87 -0.67
CA HIS A 47 -4.77 -3.73 -1.37
C HIS A 47 -3.29 -3.96 -1.68
N VAL A 48 -2.92 -3.76 -2.95
CA VAL A 48 -1.54 -3.92 -3.44
C VAL A 48 -1.15 -2.69 -4.26
N VAL A 49 -0.01 -2.10 -3.94
CA VAL A 49 0.64 -1.08 -4.77
C VAL A 49 1.70 -1.73 -5.63
N VAL A 50 1.57 -1.58 -6.95
CA VAL A 50 2.52 -2.14 -7.92
C VAL A 50 3.39 -1.03 -8.49
N LYS A 51 4.71 -1.21 -8.41
CA LYS A 51 5.70 -0.38 -9.10
C LYS A 51 6.23 -1.18 -10.29
N GLU A 52 5.80 -0.78 -11.48
CA GLU A 52 6.30 -1.37 -12.72
C GLU A 52 7.76 -0.98 -12.96
N PRO A 53 8.53 -1.87 -13.64
CA PRO A 53 9.89 -1.56 -14.01
C PRO A 53 9.97 -0.35 -14.93
N SER A 54 11.00 0.48 -14.77
CA SER A 54 11.22 1.62 -15.67
C SER A 54 11.75 1.15 -17.03
N THR A 55 10.87 1.08 -18.04
CA THR A 55 11.31 0.84 -19.42
C THR A 55 12.28 1.94 -19.84
N GLY A 56 13.50 1.57 -20.22
CA GLY A 56 14.41 2.49 -20.89
C GLY A 56 13.82 2.99 -22.21
N ASP A 57 14.34 4.12 -22.71
CA ASP A 57 13.96 4.73 -23.99
C ASP A 57 13.89 3.68 -25.12
N PRO A 58 12.79 3.62 -25.93
CA PRO A 58 12.62 2.64 -27.01
C PRO A 58 13.70 2.68 -28.10
N THR A 59 14.55 3.71 -28.15
CA THR A 59 15.49 3.96 -29.24
C THR A 59 16.75 3.09 -29.26
N THR A 60 16.94 2.18 -28.29
CA THR A 60 18.06 1.21 -28.29
C THR A 60 17.61 -0.25 -28.18
N ALA A 61 16.39 -0.55 -28.63
CA ALA A 61 15.93 -1.93 -28.79
C ALA A 61 16.69 -2.60 -29.97
N ASN A 62 17.86 -3.15 -29.68
CA ASN A 62 18.49 -4.14 -30.54
C ASN A 62 17.54 -5.34 -30.63
N GLU A 63 17.21 -5.78 -31.85
CA GLU A 63 16.18 -6.77 -32.22
C GLU A 63 16.52 -8.21 -31.77
N ASN A 64 17.17 -8.40 -30.62
CA ASN A 64 17.58 -9.71 -30.10
C ASN A 64 17.55 -9.85 -28.57
N CYS A 65 16.77 -9.04 -27.85
CA CYS A 65 16.52 -9.27 -26.42
C CYS A 65 15.14 -9.89 -26.22
N CYS A 66 15.10 -11.22 -26.34
CA CYS A 66 14.03 -12.05 -25.78
C CYS A 66 13.72 -11.54 -24.36
N GLY A 67 12.44 -11.22 -24.11
CA GLY A 67 11.99 -10.42 -22.98
C GLY A 67 12.66 -10.80 -21.66
N ASP A 68 13.43 -9.85 -21.11
CA ASP A 68 13.89 -9.94 -19.73
C ASP A 68 12.65 -9.73 -18.86
N LEU A 69 12.00 -10.85 -18.50
CA LEU A 69 10.81 -10.86 -17.66
C LEU A 69 11.23 -10.30 -16.31
N ALA A 70 10.90 -9.04 -16.06
CA ALA A 70 11.22 -8.38 -14.80
C ALA A 70 10.81 -9.26 -13.61
N GLU A 71 11.75 -9.50 -12.71
CA GLU A 71 11.53 -10.38 -11.57
C GLU A 71 10.57 -9.71 -10.56
N ASN A 72 9.66 -10.49 -9.98
CA ASN A 72 8.67 -9.96 -9.04
C ASN A 72 9.22 -9.98 -7.60
N VAL A 73 9.11 -8.86 -6.89
CA VAL A 73 9.49 -8.73 -5.46
C VAL A 73 8.30 -8.29 -4.64
N ILE A 74 7.94 -9.07 -3.62
CA ILE A 74 6.83 -8.79 -2.72
C ILE A 74 7.36 -8.25 -1.39
N PHE A 75 6.93 -7.04 -1.03
CA PHE A 75 7.24 -6.38 0.23
C PHE A 75 6.08 -6.58 1.21
N LEU A 76 6.34 -7.37 2.25
CA LEU A 76 5.42 -7.59 3.37
C LEU A 76 5.80 -6.67 4.53
N HIS A 77 4.85 -5.88 5.01
CA HIS A 77 5.07 -5.03 6.18
C HIS A 77 4.86 -5.79 7.49
N GLY A 78 5.37 -5.25 8.60
CA GLY A 78 5.14 -5.77 9.95
C GLY A 78 3.94 -5.13 10.66
N PHE A 79 3.80 -5.40 11.96
CA PHE A 79 2.73 -4.86 12.80
C PHE A 79 2.71 -3.32 12.83
N LEU A 80 1.52 -2.74 12.82
CA LEU A 80 1.26 -1.28 12.79
C LEU A 80 1.88 -0.54 11.59
N SER A 81 2.10 -1.24 10.49
CA SER A 81 2.61 -0.67 9.24
C SER A 81 1.65 -0.94 8.07
N SER A 82 2.02 -0.48 6.89
CA SER A 82 1.29 -0.64 5.63
C SER A 82 2.25 -0.55 4.44
N SER A 83 1.76 -0.89 3.26
CA SER A 83 2.44 -0.75 1.96
C SER A 83 3.02 0.65 1.73
N SER A 84 2.38 1.70 2.28
CA SER A 84 2.88 3.08 2.23
C SER A 84 4.30 3.24 2.78
N PHE A 85 4.67 2.46 3.80
CA PHE A 85 6.02 2.51 4.36
C PHE A 85 7.07 2.22 3.29
N TRP A 86 6.86 1.16 2.50
CA TRP A 86 7.78 0.77 1.43
C TRP A 86 7.79 1.79 0.29
N THR A 87 6.61 2.24 -0.13
CA THR A 87 6.48 3.15 -1.27
C THR A 87 7.02 4.55 -0.98
N GLU A 88 6.94 5.01 0.27
CA GLU A 88 7.39 6.35 0.67
C GLU A 88 8.84 6.38 1.14
N THR A 89 9.37 5.27 1.69
CA THR A 89 10.71 5.25 2.29
C THR A 89 11.72 4.39 1.55
N VAL A 90 11.34 3.24 1.00
CA VAL A 90 12.29 2.30 0.39
C VAL A 90 12.36 2.49 -1.12
N PHE A 91 11.21 2.49 -1.81
CA PHE A 91 11.16 2.56 -3.27
C PHE A 91 11.90 3.78 -3.87
N PRO A 92 11.82 4.99 -3.28
CA PRO A 92 12.56 6.15 -3.79
C PRO A 92 14.08 5.97 -3.72
N ASN A 93 14.57 5.18 -2.76
CA ASN A 93 15.99 4.98 -2.47
C ASN A 93 16.59 3.73 -3.16
N LEU A 94 15.80 3.01 -3.95
CA LEU A 94 16.32 1.88 -4.74
C LEU A 94 17.21 2.38 -5.88
N SER A 95 18.20 1.56 -6.25
CA SER A 95 19.10 1.86 -7.37
C SER A 95 18.37 1.73 -8.71
N GLU A 96 18.85 2.43 -9.73
CA GLU A 96 18.25 2.38 -11.08
C GLU A 96 18.22 0.96 -11.70
N PRO A 97 19.26 0.10 -11.55
CA PRO A 97 19.16 -1.29 -12.00
C PRO A 97 18.00 -2.03 -11.35
N VAL A 98 17.75 -1.80 -10.05
CA VAL A 98 16.64 -2.44 -9.34
C VAL A 98 15.30 -1.95 -9.90
N LYS A 99 15.15 -0.65 -10.13
CA LYS A 99 13.92 -0.07 -10.70
C LYS A 99 13.65 -0.53 -12.13
N ARG A 100 14.66 -0.93 -12.89
CA ARG A 100 14.53 -1.41 -14.28
C ARG A 100 14.25 -2.90 -14.39
N ASN A 101 14.79 -3.69 -13.46
CA ASN A 101 14.80 -5.15 -13.57
C ASN A 101 13.73 -5.82 -12.70
N TYR A 102 13.19 -5.12 -11.70
CA TYR A 102 12.22 -5.69 -10.76
C TYR A 102 10.87 -5.00 -10.82
N ARG A 103 9.82 -5.81 -10.77
CA ARG A 103 8.44 -5.37 -10.51
C ARG A 103 8.17 -5.49 -9.02
N LEU A 104 7.89 -4.38 -8.35
CA LEU A 104 7.78 -4.33 -6.89
C LEU A 104 6.31 -4.28 -6.47
N PHE A 105 5.93 -5.14 -5.53
CA PHE A 105 4.59 -5.20 -4.96
C PHE A 105 4.67 -4.85 -3.49
N ALA A 106 3.98 -3.80 -3.06
CA ALA A 106 3.81 -3.48 -1.64
C ALA A 106 2.38 -3.83 -1.24
N VAL A 107 2.21 -4.81 -0.37
CA VAL A 107 0.91 -5.37 0.00
C VAL A 107 0.49 -4.81 1.36
N ASP A 108 -0.79 -4.46 1.52
CA ASP A 108 -1.41 -4.25 2.83
C ASP A 108 -2.00 -5.60 3.30
N LEU A 109 -1.53 -6.10 4.45
CA LEU A 109 -2.07 -7.32 5.04
C LEU A 109 -3.51 -7.10 5.53
N LEU A 110 -4.29 -8.17 5.64
CA LEU A 110 -5.62 -8.14 6.23
C LEU A 110 -5.58 -7.45 7.60
N GLY A 111 -6.49 -6.51 7.84
CA GLY A 111 -6.53 -5.69 9.05
C GLY A 111 -5.67 -4.42 9.02
N PHE A 112 -4.84 -4.20 7.98
CA PHE A 112 -3.93 -3.07 7.89
C PHE A 112 -4.15 -2.20 6.65
N GLY A 113 -3.64 -0.97 6.72
CA GLY A 113 -3.64 -0.03 5.60
C GLY A 113 -5.01 0.13 4.95
N ARG A 114 -5.06 -0.05 3.63
CA ARG A 114 -6.28 0.02 2.82
C ARG A 114 -6.90 -1.36 2.55
N SER A 115 -6.38 -2.42 3.15
CA SER A 115 -7.00 -3.74 3.08
C SER A 115 -8.21 -3.86 4.00
N PRO A 116 -9.10 -4.85 3.76
CA PRO A 116 -10.26 -5.10 4.58
C PRO A 116 -9.89 -5.34 6.04
N LYS A 117 -10.77 -4.91 6.95
CA LYS A 117 -10.54 -5.03 8.39
C LYS A 117 -11.63 -5.86 9.05
N PRO A 118 -11.26 -6.84 9.91
CA PRO A 118 -12.24 -7.62 10.65
C PRO A 118 -13.11 -6.73 11.54
N LYS A 119 -14.41 -7.01 11.55
CA LYS A 119 -15.41 -6.19 12.26
C LYS A 119 -15.22 -6.23 13.78
N ASP A 120 -14.78 -7.35 14.31
CA ASP A 120 -14.66 -7.59 15.76
C ASP A 120 -13.22 -7.45 16.29
N CYS A 121 -12.36 -6.75 15.54
CA CYS A 121 -10.93 -6.57 15.86
C CYS A 121 -10.17 -7.90 16.10
N PHE A 122 -10.71 -9.00 15.58
CA PHE A 122 -10.19 -10.34 15.77
C PHE A 122 -9.86 -10.95 14.41
N TYR A 123 -8.63 -11.45 14.29
CA TYR A 123 -8.20 -12.34 13.23
C TYR A 123 -7.13 -13.25 13.80
N THR A 124 -7.13 -14.48 13.34
CA THR A 124 -6.20 -15.54 13.71
C THR A 124 -5.09 -15.64 12.65
N LEU A 125 -4.06 -16.42 12.94
CA LEU A 125 -3.06 -16.78 11.93
C LEU A 125 -3.69 -17.51 10.73
N THR A 126 -4.77 -18.27 10.95
CA THR A 126 -5.48 -18.99 9.90
C THR A 126 -6.14 -18.01 8.92
N ASP A 127 -6.72 -16.92 9.41
CA ASP A 127 -7.36 -15.89 8.57
C ASP A 127 -6.37 -15.16 7.63
N HIS A 128 -5.06 -15.31 7.84
CA HIS A 128 -4.03 -14.80 6.93
C HIS A 128 -3.57 -15.82 5.87
N LEU A 129 -3.94 -17.09 6.03
CA LEU A 129 -3.56 -18.19 5.12
C LEU A 129 -4.69 -18.56 4.16
N GLU A 130 -5.94 -18.31 4.55
CA GLU A 130 -7.17 -18.58 3.79
C GLU A 130 -7.58 -17.38 2.92
#